data_AF-A0A0A3XY74-F1
#
_entry.id   AF-A0A0A3XY74-F1
#
_cell.length_a   1.000
_cell.length_b   1.000
_cell.length_c   1.000
_cell.angle_alpha   90.00
_cell.angle_beta   90.00
_cell.angle_gamma   90.00
#
_symmetry.space_group_name_H-M   'P 1'
#
loop_
_entity.id
_entity.type
_entity.pdbx_description
1 polymer ?
#
loop_
_entity_poly.entity_id
_entity_poly.type
_entity_poly.pdbx_seq_one_letter_code
_entity_poly.pdbx_strand_id
1 'polypeptide(L)' 'MPEETDAELRLKQILKANPDRLSRYRAASVAFAIVPGSNEAIVFQLWFNARHAEFERDNLVP' A
#
# COMPACT_ATOMS: atom_id res chain seq x y z
N MET A 1 16.68 9.04 -10.15
CA MET A 1 15.36 8.68 -9.59
C MET A 1 15.48 8.86 -8.09
N PRO A 2 14.49 9.42 -7.37
CA PRO A 2 14.55 9.41 -5.91
C PRO A 2 14.68 7.95 -5.46
N GLU A 3 15.58 7.69 -4.51
CA GLU A 3 15.69 6.37 -3.89
C GLU A 3 14.35 6.03 -3.24
N GLU A 4 13.79 4.87 -3.57
CA GLU A 4 12.56 4.40 -2.93
C GLU A 4 12.79 4.19 -1.44
N THR A 5 11.86 4.66 -0.62
CA THR A 5 11.93 4.44 0.82
C THR A 5 11.69 2.96 1.16
N ASP A 6 12.25 2.46 2.27
CA ASP A 6 11.97 1.10 2.77
C ASP A 6 10.47 0.80 2.90
N ALA A 7 9.67 1.85 3.18
CA ALA A 7 8.21 1.77 3.24
C ALA A 7 7.58 1.52 1.86
N GLU A 8 8.04 2.21 0.82
CA GLU A 8 7.56 2.01 -0.56
C GLU A 8 7.93 0.62 -1.08
N LEU A 9 9.16 0.16 -0.81
CA LEU A 9 9.60 -1.18 -1.21
C LEU A 9 8.74 -2.27 -0.54
N ARG A 10 8.49 -2.17 0.77
CA ARG A 10 7.58 -3.07 1.49
C ARG A 10 6.16 -3.01 0.91
N LEU A 11 5.64 -1.83 0.61
CA LEU A 11 4.31 -1.69 0.03
C LEU A 11 4.22 -2.37 -1.34
N LYS A 12 5.22 -2.17 -2.22
CA LYS A 12 5.29 -2.83 -3.54
C LYS A 12 5.25 -4.35 -3.42
N GLN A 13 6.01 -4.92 -2.50
CA GLN A 13 6.03 -6.35 -2.25
C GLN A 13 4.65 -6.87 -1.82
N ILE A 14 3.96 -6.14 -0.94
CA ILE A 14 2.61 -6.48 -0.48
C ILE A 14 1.60 -6.43 -1.63
N LEU A 15 1.66 -5.40 -2.48
CA LEU A 15 0.77 -5.24 -3.63
C LEU A 15 0.96 -6.35 -4.66
N LYS A 16 2.20 -6.81 -4.87
CA LYS A 16 2.52 -7.92 -5.77
C LYS A 16 2.11 -9.28 -5.21
N ALA A 17 2.28 -9.50 -3.91
CA ALA A 17 2.00 -10.79 -3.27
C ALA A 17 0.50 -11.05 -3.02
N ASN A 18 -0.31 -9.99 -2.95
CA ASN A 18 -1.74 -10.09 -2.66
C ASN A 18 -2.55 -9.63 -3.90
N PRO A 19 -3.31 -10.50 -4.56
CA PRO A 19 -3.98 -10.18 -5.83
C PRO A 19 -5.20 -9.29 -5.65
N ASP A 20 -5.94 -9.42 -4.54
CA ASP A 20 -7.14 -8.64 -4.27
C ASP A 20 -6.89 -7.46 -3.33
N ARG A 21 -7.73 -6.42 -3.47
CA ARG A 21 -7.59 -5.15 -2.75
C ARG A 21 -7.72 -5.31 -1.24
N LEU A 22 -8.62 -6.19 -0.76
CA LEU A 22 -8.88 -6.35 0.66
C LEU A 22 -7.68 -7.01 1.36
N SER A 23 -7.11 -8.05 0.74
CA SER A 23 -5.91 -8.72 1.23
C SER A 23 -4.70 -7.80 1.24
N ARG A 24 -4.51 -6.97 0.20
CA ARG A 24 -3.45 -5.95 0.15
C ARG A 24 -3.56 -4.97 1.31
N TYR A 25 -4.75 -4.42 1.55
CA TYR A 25 -4.96 -3.47 2.62
C TYR A 25 -4.68 -4.10 4.00
N ARG A 26 -5.20 -5.30 4.25
CA ARG A 26 -4.94 -6.03 5.51
C ARG A 26 -3.45 -6.30 5.73
N ALA A 27 -2.75 -6.80 4.71
CA ALA A 27 -1.33 -7.07 4.78
C ALA A 27 -0.52 -5.78 5.03
N ALA A 28 -0.89 -4.68 4.38
CA ALA A 28 -0.25 -3.39 4.58
C ALA A 28 -0.51 -2.84 6.00
N SER A 29 -1.75 -2.87 6.49
CA SER A 29 -2.07 -2.45 7.87
C SER A 29 -1.26 -3.23 8.92
N VAL A 30 -1.09 -4.54 8.73
CA VAL A 30 -0.24 -5.37 9.61
C VAL A 30 1.24 -4.99 9.50
N ALA A 31 1.76 -4.85 8.28
CA ALA A 31 3.18 -4.53 8.05
C ALA A 31 3.60 -3.16 8.60
N PHE A 32 2.66 -2.21 8.68
CA PHE A 32 2.88 -0.87 9.22
C PHE A 32 2.31 -0.68 10.64
N ALA A 33 1.91 -1.77 11.32
CA ALA A 33 1.38 -1.77 12.68
C ALA A 33 0.23 -0.76 12.91
N ILE A 34 -0.64 -0.62 11.91
CA ILE A 34 -1.76 0.33 11.92
C ILE A 34 -2.91 -0.25 12.76
N VAL A 35 -3.29 0.46 13.83
CA VAL A 35 -4.39 0.08 14.72
C VAL A 35 -5.74 0.41 14.06
N PRO A 36 -6.64 -0.55 13.86
CA PRO A 36 -7.96 -0.28 13.27
C PRO A 36 -8.75 0.75 14.10
N GLY A 37 -9.40 1.69 13.41
CA GLY A 37 -10.24 2.72 14.03
C GLY A 37 -9.49 3.92 14.61
N SER A 38 -8.16 3.95 14.54
CA SER A 38 -7.37 5.12 14.95
C SER A 38 -7.35 6.20 13.85
N ASN A 39 -6.94 7.43 14.20
CA ASN A 39 -6.75 8.50 13.21
C ASN A 39 -5.65 8.14 12.19
N GLU A 40 -4.61 7.44 12.64
CA GLU A 40 -3.54 6.91 11.79
C GLU A 40 -4.09 5.93 10.76
N ALA A 41 -5.12 5.13 11.09
CA ALA A 41 -5.76 4.24 10.13
C ALA A 41 -6.47 4.99 9.01
N ILE A 42 -7.10 6.14 9.30
CA ILE A 42 -7.74 7.00 8.31
C ILE A 42 -6.68 7.60 7.38
N VAL A 43 -5.60 8.16 7.95
CA VAL A 43 -4.49 8.74 7.17
C VAL A 43 -3.82 7.67 6.31
N PHE A 44 -3.56 6.50 6.88
CA PHE A 44 -2.96 5.38 6.17
C PHE A 44 -3.86 4.87 5.04
N GLN A 45 -5.18 4.78 5.26
CA GLN A 45 -6.12 4.36 4.23
C GLN A 45 -6.13 5.32 3.03
N LEU A 46 -6.07 6.63 3.27
CA LEU A 46 -6.00 7.65 2.22
C LEU A 46 -4.70 7.52 1.42
N TRP A 47 -3.56 7.44 2.12
CA TRP A 47 -2.25 7.25 1.50
C TRP A 47 -2.17 5.94 0.69
N PHE A 48 -2.64 4.83 1.27
CA PHE A 48 -2.65 3.51 0.63
C PHE A 48 -3.47 3.52 -0.65
N ASN A 49 -4.64 4.15 -0.66
CA ASN A 49 -5.48 4.26 -1.85
C ASN A 49 -4.80 5.06 -2.96
N ALA A 50 -4.13 6.17 -2.63
CA ALA A 50 -3.38 6.96 -3.61
C ALA A 50 -2.25 6.13 -4.25
N ARG A 51 -1.48 5.41 -3.42
CA ARG A 51 -0.37 4.57 -3.89
C ARG A 51 -0.83 3.37 -4.70
N HIS A 52 -1.91 2.71 -4.28
CA HIS A 52 -2.49 1.60 -5.03
C HIS A 52 -2.96 2.06 -6.43
N ALA A 53 -3.57 3.24 -6.54
CA ALA A 53 -3.97 3.81 -7.83
C ALA A 53 -2.77 4.18 -8.72
N GLU A 54 -1.69 4.73 -8.16
CA GLU A 54 -0.43 4.97 -8.89
C GLU A 54 0.12 3.65 -9.45
N PHE A 55 0.18 2.59 -8.64
CA PHE A 55 0.68 1.29 -9.09
C PHE A 55 -0.20 0.60 -10.13
N GLU A 56 -1.52 0.76 -10.08
CA GLU A 56 -2.39 0.22 -11.13
C GLU A 56 -2.15 0.93 -12.47
N ARG A 57 -1.87 2.23 -12.47
CA ARG A 57 -1.54 2.98 -13.69
C ARG A 57 -0.19 2.55 -14.27
N ASP A 58 0.81 2.35 -13.42
CA ASP A 58 2.16 1.96 -13.84
C ASP A 58 2.25 0.50 -14.32
N ASN A 59 1.39 -0.39 -13.80
CA ASN A 59 1.33 -1.81 -14.23
C ASN A 59 0.31 -2.08 -15.34
N LEU A 60 -0.42 -1.06 -15.82
CA LEU A 60 -1.36 -1.17 -16.95
C LEU A 60 -0.75 -0.70 -18.28
N VAL A 61 0.56 -0.44 -18.33
CA VAL A 61 1.29 -0.27 -19.59
C VAL A 61 2.01 -1.60 -19.88
N PRO A 62 1.68 -2.30 -20.97
CA PRO A 62 2.42 -3.49 -21.40
C PRO A 62 3.88 -3.19 -21.75
#